data_AF-A0AA35RUQ2-F1
#
_entry.id   AF-A0AA35RUQ2-F1
#
_cell.length_a   1.000
_cell.length_b   1.000
_cell.length_c   1.000
_cell.angle_alpha   90.00
_cell.angle_beta   90.00
_cell.angle_gamma   90.00
#
_symmetry.space_group_name_H-M   'P 1'
#
loop_
_entity.id
_entity.type
_entity.pdbx_description
1 polymer ?
#
loop_
_entity_poly.entity_id
_entity_poly.type
_entity_poly.pdbx_seq_one_letter_code
_entity_poly.pdbx_strand_id
1 'polypeptide(L)'
;MSKRKAPQGDNPNKDICDMLMELAAYERNVGRNIHKSNAYKKAAGAISKHPTRITSGSEARQLGGVGEKIAKKIDEILATGKLNKLEKIRNSDESQAINFLTEVSGIGPAAAKKFVDEGITTLDDLKANMDKLNHHQKIGVKYFHDFQKRISRAEMVELRDIALSHVAKEDEKFVAEVCGSFRRGWLAYYCRPFCQ
;
A
#
# COMPACT_ATOMS: atom_id res chain seq x y z
N MET A 1 22.62 -12.29 -1.28
CA MET A 1 21.85 -11.74 -0.14
C MET A 1 21.59 -10.25 -0.36
N SER A 2 20.36 -9.84 -0.66
CA SER A 2 20.00 -8.44 -0.95
C SER A 2 19.76 -7.69 0.36
N LYS A 3 20.73 -6.85 0.77
CA LYS A 3 20.62 -5.93 1.92
C LYS A 3 19.57 -4.85 1.62
N ARG A 4 18.29 -5.12 1.89
CA ARG A 4 17.23 -4.11 1.83
C ARG A 4 17.13 -3.42 3.20
N LYS A 5 18.05 -2.50 3.48
CA LYS A 5 17.90 -1.54 4.58
C LYS A 5 16.94 -0.45 4.08
N ALA A 6 15.84 -0.20 4.79
CA ALA A 6 14.98 0.93 4.49
C ALA A 6 15.78 2.22 4.75
N PRO A 7 15.90 3.15 3.78
CA PRO A 7 16.55 4.43 4.05
C PRO A 7 15.65 5.22 5.00
N GLN A 8 16.08 5.35 6.26
CA GLN A 8 15.66 6.43 7.14
C GLN A 8 16.57 7.61 6.84
N GLY A 9 16.08 8.54 6.04
CA GLY A 9 16.75 9.76 5.64
C GLY A 9 15.77 10.60 4.82
N ASP A 10 15.86 11.92 4.96
CA ASP A 10 15.06 12.86 4.19
C ASP A 10 15.29 12.58 2.70
N ASN A 11 14.30 12.00 2.03
CA ASN A 11 14.43 11.57 0.64
C ASN A 11 14.27 12.82 -0.24
N PRO A 12 15.31 13.29 -0.93
CA PRO A 12 15.24 14.51 -1.74
C PRO A 12 14.27 14.37 -2.93
N ASN A 13 13.87 13.14 -3.26
CA ASN A 13 12.94 12.81 -4.34
C ASN A 13 11.58 12.30 -3.82
N LYS A 14 11.20 12.67 -2.59
CA LYS A 14 9.97 12.19 -1.96
C LYS A 14 8.72 12.56 -2.75
N ASP A 15 8.66 13.78 -3.27
CA ASP A 15 7.61 14.29 -4.16
C ASP A 15 7.37 13.38 -5.38
N ILE A 16 8.44 13.05 -6.10
CA ILE A 16 8.38 12.17 -7.28
C ILE A 16 7.97 10.76 -6.86
N CYS A 17 8.53 10.25 -5.77
CA CYS A 17 8.19 8.93 -5.24
C CYS A 17 6.71 8.82 -4.88
N ASP A 18 6.15 9.82 -4.20
CA ASP A 18 4.75 9.83 -3.75
C ASP A 18 3.81 9.85 -4.96
N MET A 19 4.08 10.69 -5.96
CA MET A 19 3.27 10.72 -7.19
C MET A 19 3.35 9.41 -7.99
N LEU A 20 4.53 8.79 -8.08
CA LEU A 20 4.70 7.49 -8.74
C LEU A 20 4.00 6.36 -7.96
N MET A 21 4.00 6.41 -6.64
CA MET A 21 3.31 5.46 -5.78
C MET A 21 1.78 5.61 -5.90
N GLU A 22 1.28 6.83 -6.00
CA GLU A 22 -0.15 7.10 -6.23
C GLU A 22 -0.59 6.59 -7.61
N LEU A 23 0.19 6.84 -8.65
CA LEU A 23 -0.04 6.22 -9.97
C LEU A 23 -0.04 4.69 -9.91
N ALA A 24 0.87 4.10 -9.12
CA ALA A 24 0.92 2.67 -8.94
C ALA A 24 -0.34 2.13 -8.27
N ALA A 25 -0.86 2.83 -7.26
CA ALA A 25 -2.11 2.49 -6.58
C ALA A 25 -3.29 2.56 -7.57
N TYR A 26 -3.40 3.64 -8.34
CA TYR A 26 -4.43 3.78 -9.36
C TYR A 26 -4.39 2.67 -10.42
N GLU A 27 -3.23 2.39 -10.99
CA GLU A 27 -3.12 1.36 -12.03
C GLU A 27 -3.40 -0.04 -11.48
N ARG A 28 -3.18 -0.26 -10.17
CA ARG A 28 -3.56 -1.50 -9.49
C ARG A 28 -5.07 -1.57 -9.23
N ASN A 29 -5.65 -0.51 -8.68
CA ASN A 29 -7.01 -0.49 -8.18
C ASN A 29 -8.04 -0.24 -9.29
N VAL A 30 -7.83 0.78 -10.11
CA VAL A 30 -8.74 1.16 -11.19
C VAL A 30 -8.31 0.50 -12.50
N GLY A 31 -7.03 0.66 -12.86
CA GLY A 31 -6.50 0.15 -14.13
C GLY A 31 -6.37 -1.38 -14.20
N ARG A 32 -6.42 -2.08 -13.05
CA ARG A 32 -6.18 -3.54 -12.90
C ARG A 32 -4.90 -4.04 -13.59
N ASN A 33 -3.93 -3.15 -13.82
CA ASN A 33 -2.67 -3.41 -14.50
C ASN A 33 -1.55 -3.63 -13.46
N ILE A 34 -1.46 -4.85 -12.93
CA ILE A 34 -0.46 -5.21 -11.91
C ILE A 34 0.98 -4.96 -12.42
N HIS A 35 1.26 -5.27 -13.69
CA HIS A 35 2.59 -5.05 -14.28
C HIS A 35 2.98 -3.57 -14.30
N LYS A 36 2.06 -2.67 -14.65
CA LYS A 36 2.30 -1.21 -14.63
C LYS A 36 2.47 -0.71 -13.21
N SER A 37 1.60 -1.12 -12.28
CA SER A 37 1.75 -0.83 -10.85
C SER A 37 3.14 -1.23 -10.33
N ASN A 38 3.60 -2.45 -10.65
CA ASN A 38 4.90 -2.93 -10.21
C ASN A 38 6.06 -2.15 -10.84
N ALA A 39 5.94 -1.73 -12.10
CA ALA A 39 6.93 -0.87 -12.75
C ALA A 39 7.06 0.49 -12.03
N TYR A 40 5.94 1.14 -11.70
CA TYR A 40 5.96 2.40 -10.96
C TYR A 40 6.52 2.23 -9.54
N LYS A 41 6.16 1.16 -8.82
CA LYS A 41 6.75 0.85 -7.50
C LYS A 41 8.25 0.60 -7.57
N LYS A 42 8.72 -0.09 -8.61
CA LYS A 42 10.14 -0.35 -8.83
C LYS A 42 10.88 0.95 -9.13
N ALA A 43 10.31 1.82 -9.95
CA ALA A 43 10.86 3.15 -10.23
C ALA A 43 10.94 4.01 -8.96
N ALA A 44 9.85 4.13 -8.20
CA ALA A 44 9.83 4.88 -6.93
C ALA A 44 10.85 4.32 -5.93
N GLY A 45 10.97 3.00 -5.82
CA GLY A 45 11.97 2.36 -4.96
C GLY A 45 13.42 2.54 -5.42
N ALA A 46 13.67 2.79 -6.71
CA ALA A 46 15.00 3.13 -7.22
C ALA A 46 15.33 4.60 -6.94
N ILE A 47 14.38 5.51 -7.23
CA ILE A 47 14.49 6.95 -7.03
C ILE A 47 14.65 7.30 -5.54
N SER A 48 13.91 6.63 -4.65
CA SER A 48 14.00 6.83 -3.20
C SER A 48 15.37 6.49 -2.60
N LYS A 49 16.20 5.71 -3.31
CA LYS A 49 17.55 5.36 -2.88
C LYS A 49 18.60 6.30 -3.45
N HIS A 50 18.22 7.16 -4.39
CA HIS A 50 19.13 8.09 -4.99
C HIS A 50 19.48 9.18 -3.97
N PRO A 51 20.78 9.43 -3.71
CA PRO A 51 21.20 10.33 -2.64
C PRO A 51 20.96 11.81 -2.98
N THR A 52 20.88 12.15 -4.26
CA THR A 52 20.66 13.53 -4.74
C THR A 52 19.30 13.66 -5.42
N ARG A 53 18.80 14.90 -5.50
CA ARG A 53 17.58 15.22 -6.23
C ARG A 53 17.80 14.99 -7.72
N ILE A 54 16.89 14.24 -8.35
CA ILE A 54 16.92 14.01 -9.79
C ILE A 54 16.56 15.30 -10.51
N THR A 55 17.36 15.67 -11.50
CA THR A 55 17.20 16.91 -12.27
C THR A 55 16.58 16.68 -13.65
N SER A 56 16.62 15.45 -14.15
CA SER A 56 16.05 15.08 -15.45
C SER A 56 15.57 13.63 -15.50
N GLY A 57 14.62 13.35 -16.38
CA GLY A 57 14.17 12.00 -16.71
C GLY A 57 15.26 11.14 -17.35
N SER A 58 16.23 11.77 -18.03
CA SER A 58 17.43 11.09 -18.53
C SER A 58 18.30 10.53 -17.41
N GLU A 59 18.52 11.30 -16.34
CA GLU A 59 19.19 10.86 -15.12
C GLU A 59 18.39 9.72 -14.45
N ALA A 60 17.07 9.88 -14.35
CA ALA A 60 16.21 8.82 -13.81
C ALA A 60 16.29 7.52 -14.63
N ARG A 61 16.42 7.60 -15.96
CA ARG A 61 16.49 6.42 -16.86
C ARG A 61 17.76 5.59 -16.64
N GLN A 62 18.84 6.19 -16.12
CA GLN A 62 20.05 5.46 -15.75
C GLN A 62 19.81 4.55 -14.54
N LEU A 63 18.76 4.82 -13.74
CA LEU A 63 18.39 4.00 -12.59
C LEU A 63 17.67 2.72 -13.04
N GLY A 64 18.16 1.58 -12.54
CA GLY A 64 17.59 0.27 -12.82
C GLY A 64 16.13 0.16 -12.37
N GLY A 65 15.19 0.15 -13.32
CA GLY A 65 13.75 0.08 -13.06
C GLY A 65 12.94 1.25 -13.63
N VAL A 66 13.59 2.28 -14.17
CA VAL A 66 12.93 3.39 -14.85
C VAL A 66 12.97 3.19 -16.37
N GLY A 67 11.80 2.99 -16.97
CA GLY A 67 11.67 2.89 -18.43
C GLY A 67 11.42 4.26 -19.08
N GLU A 68 11.48 4.33 -20.41
CA GLU A 68 11.29 5.58 -21.17
C GLU A 68 9.98 6.30 -20.86
N LYS A 69 8.88 5.56 -20.73
CA LYS A 69 7.57 6.14 -20.40
C LYS A 69 7.52 6.72 -18.98
N ILE A 70 8.30 6.15 -18.06
CA ILE A 70 8.37 6.64 -16.68
C ILE A 70 9.29 7.87 -16.63
N ALA A 71 10.42 7.85 -17.34
CA ALA A 71 11.31 9.00 -17.48
C ALA A 71 10.56 10.24 -18.00
N LYS A 72 9.77 10.11 -19.07
CA LYS A 72 8.95 11.23 -19.60
C LYS A 72 7.95 11.79 -18.56
N LYS A 73 7.41 10.92 -17.69
CA LYS A 73 6.52 11.37 -16.60
C LYS A 73 7.29 12.08 -15.49
N ILE A 74 8.52 11.66 -15.22
CA ILE A 74 9.40 12.33 -14.27
C ILE A 74 9.76 13.71 -14.80
N ASP A 75 10.07 13.85 -16.10
CA ASP A 75 10.28 15.15 -16.74
C ASP A 75 9.05 16.06 -16.60
N GLU A 76 7.84 15.54 -16.83
CA GLU A 76 6.59 16.28 -16.62
C GLU A 76 6.43 16.77 -15.17
N ILE A 77 6.73 15.89 -14.19
CA ILE A 77 6.67 16.21 -12.75
C ILE A 77 7.72 17.27 -12.39
N LEU A 78 8.94 17.17 -12.92
CA LEU A 78 10.01 18.14 -12.66
C LEU A 78 9.70 19.52 -13.27
N ALA A 79 9.09 19.55 -14.46
CA ALA A 79 8.77 20.78 -15.16
C ALA A 79 7.53 21.49 -14.58
N THR A 80 6.48 20.75 -14.22
CA THR A 80 5.18 21.32 -13.84
C THR A 80 4.87 21.20 -12.35
N GLY A 81 5.64 20.40 -11.59
CA GLY A 81 5.36 20.05 -10.21
C GLY A 81 4.10 19.20 -10.03
N LYS A 82 3.45 18.78 -11.12
CA LYS A 82 2.21 18.01 -11.12
C LYS A 82 2.23 16.96 -12.22
N LEU A 83 1.24 16.07 -12.21
CA LEU A 83 1.04 15.13 -13.31
C LEU A 83 -0.41 15.22 -13.77
N ASN A 84 -0.64 15.66 -15.02
CA ASN A 84 -1.99 15.90 -15.53
C ASN A 84 -2.88 14.66 -15.47
N LYS A 85 -2.29 13.48 -15.69
CA LYS A 85 -3.01 12.21 -15.55
C LYS A 85 -3.47 11.97 -14.11
N LEU A 86 -2.62 12.30 -13.13
CA LEU A 86 -2.93 12.14 -11.71
C LEU A 86 -4.04 13.09 -11.27
N GLU A 87 -4.00 14.34 -11.72
CA GLU A 87 -5.04 15.33 -11.39
C GLU A 87 -6.42 14.91 -11.93
N LYS A 88 -6.49 14.35 -13.15
CA LYS A 88 -7.74 13.78 -13.68
C LYS A 88 -8.24 12.60 -12.86
N ILE A 89 -7.33 11.76 -12.37
CA ILE A 89 -7.66 10.62 -11.52
C ILE A 89 -8.16 11.10 -10.15
N ARG A 90 -7.49 12.08 -9.56
CA ARG A 90 -7.89 12.70 -8.29
C ARG A 90 -9.27 13.33 -8.39
N ASN A 91 -9.61 13.94 -9.53
CA ASN A 91 -10.92 14.56 -9.73
C ASN A 91 -12.03 13.57 -10.13
N SER A 92 -11.73 12.27 -10.25
CA SER A 92 -12.73 11.25 -10.58
C SER A 92 -13.31 10.64 -9.30
N ASP A 93 -14.59 10.91 -9.05
CA ASP A 93 -15.32 10.38 -7.88
C ASP A 93 -15.27 8.85 -7.83
N GLU A 94 -15.41 8.17 -8.98
CA GLU A 94 -15.26 6.72 -9.09
C GLU A 94 -13.89 6.23 -8.60
N SER A 95 -12.82 6.92 -8.98
CA SER A 95 -11.45 6.55 -8.62
C SER A 95 -11.20 6.73 -7.12
N GLN A 96 -11.75 7.80 -6.54
CA GLN A 96 -11.69 8.03 -5.10
C GLN A 96 -12.47 6.96 -4.33
N ALA A 97 -13.70 6.65 -4.75
CA ALA A 97 -14.53 5.64 -4.13
C ALA A 97 -13.89 4.24 -4.22
N ILE A 98 -13.34 3.86 -5.37
CA ILE A 98 -12.63 2.58 -5.52
C ILE A 98 -11.43 2.53 -4.57
N ASN A 99 -10.62 3.58 -4.51
CA ASN A 99 -9.46 3.62 -3.61
C ASN A 99 -9.88 3.50 -2.15
N PHE A 100 -10.89 4.27 -1.72
CA PHE A 100 -11.42 4.23 -0.36
C PHE A 100 -11.92 2.84 0.02
N LEU A 101 -12.76 2.23 -0.83
CA LEU A 101 -13.30 0.90 -0.57
C LEU A 101 -12.20 -0.17 -0.48
N THR A 102 -11.10 -0.04 -1.25
CA THR A 102 -9.95 -0.97 -1.13
C THR A 102 -9.15 -0.84 0.16
N GLU A 103 -9.37 0.21 0.96
CA GLU A 103 -8.79 0.31 2.30
C GLU A 103 -9.48 -0.63 3.30
N VAL A 104 -10.76 -0.94 3.08
CA VAL A 104 -11.52 -1.87 3.91
C VAL A 104 -10.97 -3.28 3.72
N SER A 105 -10.67 -3.96 4.84
CA SER A 105 -10.16 -5.32 4.78
C SER A 105 -11.16 -6.27 4.12
N GLY A 106 -10.67 -7.12 3.21
CA GLY A 106 -11.51 -8.05 2.45
C GLY A 106 -12.15 -7.45 1.18
N ILE A 107 -12.00 -6.14 0.94
CA ILE A 107 -12.42 -5.51 -0.32
C ILE A 107 -11.21 -5.30 -1.23
N GLY A 108 -11.14 -6.08 -2.31
CA GLY A 108 -10.16 -5.91 -3.37
C GLY A 108 -10.66 -4.99 -4.49
N PRO A 109 -9.78 -4.60 -5.44
CA PRO A 109 -10.12 -3.73 -6.58
C PRO A 109 -11.35 -4.15 -7.38
N ALA A 110 -11.52 -5.45 -7.60
CA ALA A 110 -12.65 -5.98 -8.36
C ALA A 110 -13.98 -5.85 -7.59
N ALA A 111 -13.95 -6.08 -6.27
CA ALA A 111 -15.12 -5.92 -5.42
C ALA A 111 -15.46 -4.43 -5.22
N ALA A 112 -14.44 -3.59 -4.99
CA ALA A 112 -14.60 -2.14 -4.88
C ALA A 112 -15.27 -1.57 -6.13
N LYS A 113 -14.84 -1.96 -7.33
CA LYS A 113 -15.48 -1.52 -8.57
C LYS A 113 -16.96 -1.94 -8.64
N LYS A 114 -17.28 -3.20 -8.33
CA LYS A 114 -18.68 -3.66 -8.30
C LYS A 114 -19.54 -2.83 -7.34
N PHE A 115 -19.04 -2.52 -6.16
CA PHE A 115 -19.75 -1.70 -5.19
C PHE A 115 -19.99 -0.28 -5.69
N VAL A 116 -18.99 0.34 -6.32
CA VAL A 116 -19.15 1.67 -6.94
C VAL A 116 -20.16 1.64 -8.08
N ASP A 117 -20.13 0.61 -8.93
CA ASP A 117 -21.10 0.42 -10.01
C ASP A 117 -22.54 0.23 -9.45
N GLU A 118 -22.67 -0.29 -8.22
CA GLU A 118 -23.94 -0.41 -7.47
C GLU A 118 -24.31 0.86 -6.65
N GLY A 119 -23.51 1.92 -6.73
CA GLY A 119 -23.73 3.18 -6.00
C GLY A 119 -23.24 3.19 -4.55
N ILE A 120 -22.56 2.13 -4.10
CA ILE A 120 -21.94 2.06 -2.76
C ILE A 120 -20.57 2.72 -2.84
N THR A 121 -20.42 3.89 -2.21
CA THR A 121 -19.17 4.67 -2.27
C THR A 121 -18.59 4.99 -0.90
N THR A 122 -19.41 4.96 0.16
CA THR A 122 -19.01 5.32 1.52
C THR A 122 -18.99 4.12 2.47
N LEU A 123 -18.37 4.30 3.64
CA LEU A 123 -18.37 3.28 4.69
C LEU A 123 -19.78 3.05 5.26
N ASP A 124 -20.61 4.08 5.29
CA ASP A 124 -21.97 3.96 5.82
C ASP A 124 -22.88 3.25 4.81
N ASP A 125 -22.66 3.42 3.50
CA ASP A 125 -23.31 2.61 2.47
C ASP A 125 -22.97 1.12 2.64
N LEU A 126 -21.70 0.81 2.93
CA LEU A 126 -21.26 -0.56 3.22
C LEU A 126 -21.94 -1.13 4.48
N LYS A 127 -22.09 -0.32 5.54
CA LYS A 127 -22.80 -0.74 6.77
C LYS A 127 -24.29 -0.95 6.53
N ALA A 128 -24.91 -0.13 5.68
CA ALA A 128 -26.32 -0.29 5.30
C ALA A 128 -26.54 -1.54 4.43
N ASN A 129 -25.54 -1.95 3.66
CA ASN A 129 -25.58 -3.09 2.74
C ASN A 129 -24.81 -4.31 3.26
N MET A 130 -24.78 -4.53 4.58
CA MET A 130 -24.04 -5.65 5.19
C MET A 130 -24.43 -7.02 4.64
N ASP A 131 -25.68 -7.21 4.19
CA ASP A 131 -26.16 -8.49 3.63
C ASP A 131 -25.45 -8.89 2.34
N LYS A 132 -24.98 -7.91 1.56
CA LYS A 132 -24.22 -8.14 0.32
C LYS A 132 -22.76 -8.51 0.58
N LEU A 133 -22.27 -8.31 1.80
CA LEU A 133 -20.87 -8.50 2.17
C LEU A 133 -20.59 -9.94 2.58
N ASN A 134 -19.42 -10.45 2.20
CA ASN A 134 -18.93 -11.72 2.71
C ASN A 134 -18.49 -11.61 4.18
N HIS A 135 -18.25 -12.75 4.84
CA HIS A 135 -17.87 -12.78 6.25
C HIS A 135 -16.62 -11.91 6.56
N HIS A 136 -15.60 -11.94 5.71
CA HIS A 136 -14.37 -11.16 5.89
C HIS A 136 -14.59 -9.66 5.70
N GLN A 137 -15.41 -9.27 4.72
CA GLN A 137 -15.77 -7.88 4.45
C GLN A 137 -16.59 -7.31 5.60
N LYS A 138 -17.50 -8.09 6.20
CA LYS A 138 -18.24 -7.69 7.42
C LYS A 138 -17.29 -7.36 8.58
N ILE A 139 -16.27 -8.20 8.81
CA ILE A 139 -15.22 -7.93 9.80
C ILE A 139 -14.44 -6.67 9.43
N GLY A 140 -14.07 -6.51 8.16
CA GLY A 140 -13.36 -5.34 7.64
C GLY A 140 -14.10 -4.03 7.87
N VAL A 141 -15.42 -4.01 7.64
CA VAL A 141 -16.28 -2.84 7.88
C VAL A 141 -16.45 -2.59 9.38
N LYS A 142 -16.68 -3.65 10.17
CA LYS A 142 -16.90 -3.54 11.62
C LYS A 142 -15.70 -2.93 12.35
N TYR A 143 -14.49 -3.38 12.03
CA TYR A 143 -13.25 -2.95 12.69
C TYR A 143 -12.41 -1.99 11.83
N PHE A 144 -13.03 -1.30 10.88
CA PHE A 144 -12.34 -0.43 9.94
C PHE A 144 -11.38 0.56 10.63
N HIS A 145 -11.88 1.30 11.62
CA HIS A 145 -11.08 2.29 12.34
C HIS A 145 -9.96 1.67 13.17
N ASP A 146 -10.15 0.46 13.70
CA ASP A 146 -9.11 -0.22 14.47
C ASP A 146 -8.00 -0.75 13.56
N PHE A 147 -8.35 -1.21 12.36
CA PHE A 147 -7.37 -1.63 11.35
C PHE A 147 -6.53 -0.47 10.78
N GLN A 148 -7.05 0.77 10.85
CA GLN A 148 -6.30 1.96 10.46
C GLN A 148 -5.25 2.37 11.51
N LYS A 149 -5.42 1.96 12.78
CA LYS A 149 -4.45 2.25 13.83
C LYS A 149 -3.18 1.43 13.63
N ARG A 150 -2.05 2.05 13.96
CA ARG A 150 -0.74 1.40 13.97
C ARG A 150 -0.59 0.59 15.24
N ILE A 151 -0.21 -0.67 15.09
CA ILE A 151 0.20 -1.50 16.22
C ILE A 151 1.62 -1.10 16.60
N SER A 152 1.82 -0.79 17.88
CA SER A 152 3.14 -0.44 18.40
C SER A 152 4.03 -1.68 18.54
N ARG A 153 5.35 -1.48 18.63
CA ARG A 153 6.26 -2.61 18.90
C ARG A 153 6.11 -3.21 20.28
N ALA A 154 5.75 -2.41 21.29
CA ALA A 154 5.47 -2.91 22.63
C ALA A 154 4.27 -3.88 22.60
N GLU A 155 3.17 -3.46 21.98
CA GLU A 155 1.97 -4.29 21.81
C GLU A 155 2.27 -5.59 21.04
N MET A 156 3.09 -5.54 19.99
CA MET A 156 3.50 -6.76 19.28
C MET A 156 4.34 -7.72 20.12
N VAL A 157 5.15 -7.21 21.05
CA VAL A 157 5.93 -8.04 21.98
C VAL A 157 5.00 -8.74 22.96
N GLU A 158 4.01 -8.03 23.49
CA GLU A 158 2.98 -8.63 24.36
C GLU A 158 2.19 -9.73 23.63
N LEU A 159 1.73 -9.44 22.40
CA LEU A 159 1.01 -10.42 21.57
C LEU A 159 1.88 -11.65 21.22
N ARG A 160 3.17 -11.44 20.96
CA ARG A 160 4.14 -12.53 20.76
C ARG A 160 4.19 -13.43 21.99
N ASP A 161 4.36 -12.84 23.17
CA ASP A 161 4.58 -13.60 24.40
C ASP A 161 3.32 -14.40 24.75
N ILE A 162 2.13 -13.83 24.54
CA ILE A 162 0.85 -14.55 24.66
C ILE A 162 0.80 -15.73 23.68
N ALA A 163 1.11 -15.51 22.40
CA ALA A 163 1.05 -16.57 21.39
C ALA A 163 2.06 -17.70 21.66
N LEU A 164 3.30 -17.36 21.98
CA LEU A 164 4.35 -18.34 22.29
C LEU A 164 4.05 -19.12 23.57
N SER A 165 3.44 -18.48 24.58
CA SER A 165 3.03 -19.17 25.81
C SER A 165 1.93 -20.22 25.57
N HIS A 166 1.06 -20.02 24.57
CA HIS A 166 0.07 -21.02 24.19
C HIS A 166 0.72 -22.17 23.41
N VAL A 167 1.62 -21.88 22.47
CA VAL A 167 2.33 -22.93 21.71
C VAL A 167 3.15 -23.82 22.64
N ALA A 168 3.82 -23.24 23.64
CA ALA A 168 4.61 -23.99 24.61
C ALA A 168 3.77 -24.93 25.52
N LYS A 169 2.47 -24.65 25.70
CA LYS A 169 1.56 -25.51 26.46
C LYS A 169 1.08 -26.73 25.65
N GLU A 170 1.08 -26.64 24.32
CA GLU A 170 0.61 -27.70 23.45
C GLU A 170 1.67 -28.80 23.26
N ASP A 171 2.90 -28.43 22.88
CA ASP A 171 4.03 -29.37 22.75
C ASP A 171 5.37 -28.63 22.87
N GLU A 172 6.27 -29.12 23.73
CA GLU A 172 7.63 -28.59 23.92
C GLU A 172 8.51 -28.71 22.66
N LYS A 173 8.14 -29.56 21.69
CA LYS A 173 8.85 -29.71 20.42
C LYS A 173 8.53 -28.62 19.41
N PHE A 174 7.48 -27.82 19.63
CA PHE A 174 7.13 -26.76 18.69
C PHE A 174 8.05 -25.55 18.84
N VAL A 175 8.61 -25.12 17.70
CA VAL A 175 9.36 -23.86 17.59
C VAL A 175 8.50 -22.86 16.84
N ALA A 176 8.11 -21.78 17.52
CA ALA A 176 7.36 -20.69 16.92
C ALA A 176 8.17 -19.40 16.94
N GLU A 177 8.16 -18.66 15.83
CA GLU A 177 8.85 -17.39 15.68
C GLU A 177 7.95 -16.36 14.99
N VAL A 178 7.92 -15.13 15.54
CA VAL A 178 7.18 -14.03 14.93
C VAL A 178 7.90 -13.52 13.70
N CYS A 179 7.25 -13.68 12.55
CA CYS A 179 7.78 -13.37 11.23
C CYS A 179 7.42 -11.94 10.76
N GLY A 180 7.52 -11.69 9.45
CA GLY A 180 7.02 -10.46 8.85
C GLY A 180 7.89 -9.23 9.13
N SER A 181 7.25 -8.07 9.20
CA SER A 181 7.92 -6.77 9.46
C SER A 181 8.54 -6.70 10.85
N PHE A 182 7.98 -7.44 11.81
CA PHE A 182 8.53 -7.55 13.17
C PHE A 182 9.96 -8.10 13.13
N ARG A 183 10.17 -9.24 12.46
CA ARG A 183 11.50 -9.83 12.23
C ARG A 183 12.44 -8.91 11.44
N ARG A 184 11.90 -8.04 10.57
CA ARG A 184 12.68 -7.05 9.80
C ARG A 184 13.03 -5.79 10.60
N GLY A 185 12.66 -5.71 11.88
CA GLY A 185 13.05 -4.61 12.77
C GLY A 185 12.20 -3.34 12.66
N TRP A 186 10.99 -3.40 12.10
CA TRP A 186 10.11 -2.22 12.02
C TRP A 186 9.62 -1.81 13.42
N LEU A 187 9.26 -0.53 13.62
CA LEU A 187 8.80 0.00 14.91
C LEU A 187 7.27 0.12 15.02
N ALA A 188 6.55 0.07 13.89
CA ALA A 188 5.10 0.14 13.81
C ALA A 188 4.58 -0.80 12.71
N TYR A 189 3.40 -1.37 12.93
CA TYR A 189 2.80 -2.37 12.05
C TYR A 189 1.37 -1.99 11.65
N TYR A 190 0.91 -2.51 10.52
CA TYR A 190 -0.49 -2.41 10.12
C TYR A 190 -1.25 -3.59 10.67
N CYS A 191 -2.38 -3.35 11.33
CA CYS A 191 -3.34 -4.40 11.61
C CYS A 191 -4.14 -4.67 10.34
N ARG A 192 -3.71 -5.65 9.54
CA ARG A 192 -4.53 -6.18 8.45
C ARG A 192 -4.89 -7.63 8.77
N PRO A 193 -6.18 -8.00 8.75
CA PRO A 193 -6.60 -9.38 8.82
C PRO A 193 -5.78 -10.24 7.86
N PHE A 194 -5.11 -11.24 8.40
CA PHE A 194 -4.37 -12.22 7.63
C PHE A 194 -5.37 -13.04 6.80
N CYS A 195 -5.43 -12.79 5.50
CA CYS A 195 -5.79 -13.77 4.49
C CYS A 195 -5.46 -13.20 3.10
N GLN A 196 -4.38 -13.70 2.51
CA GLN A 196 -4.24 -13.76 1.05
C GLN A 196 -4.86 -15.06 0.57
#